data_AF-A0A7K4FE31-F1
#
_entry.id   AF-A0A7K4FE31-F1
#
_cell.length_a   1.000
_cell.length_b   1.000
_cell.length_c   1.000
_cell.angle_alpha   90.00
_cell.angle_beta   90.00
_cell.angle_gamma   90.00
#
_symmetry.space_group_name_H-M   'P 1'
#
loop_
_entity.id
_entity.type
_entity.pdbx_description
1 polymer ?
#
loop_
_entity_poly.entity_id
_entity_poly.type
_entity_poly.pdbx_seq_one_letter_code
_entity_poly.pdbx_strand_id
1 'polypeptide(L)'
;AKEAVSLVPANINVAALLSLSGIGSEKTKVKILTDPDTDKNTHHIEASGKFGKMTFTIENFPDPNNPKTSRLAILSAIETLRKYCSDEIQIGT
;
A
#
# COMPACT_ATOMS: atom_id res chain seq x y z
N ALA A 1 -6.49 12.21 -1.06
CA ALA A 1 -5.15 11.75 -0.63
C ALA A 1 -4.25 12.92 -0.28
N LYS A 2 -4.31 14.01 -1.06
CA LYS A 2 -3.56 15.24 -0.84
C LYS A 2 -3.54 15.73 0.62
N GLU A 3 -4.70 15.81 1.26
CA GLU A 3 -4.82 16.25 2.67
C GLU A 3 -4.21 15.27 3.68
N ALA A 4 -4.32 13.96 3.41
CA ALA A 4 -3.79 12.94 4.31
C ALA A 4 -2.26 12.91 4.34
N VAL A 5 -1.61 13.28 3.22
CA VAL A 5 -0.14 13.38 3.12
C VAL A 5 0.41 14.41 4.10
N SER A 6 -0.27 15.55 4.26
CA SER A 6 0.17 16.58 5.22
C SER A 6 -0.03 16.19 6.69
N LEU A 7 -0.92 15.24 6.97
CA LEU A 7 -1.27 14.85 8.35
C LEU A 7 -0.42 13.70 8.87
N VAL A 8 -0.07 12.71 8.03
CA VAL A 8 0.73 11.54 8.43
C VAL A 8 1.70 11.10 7.32
N PRO A 9 2.75 11.90 7.05
CA PRO A 9 3.62 11.70 5.89
C PRO A 9 4.34 10.34 5.88
N ALA A 10 4.63 9.77 7.06
CA ALA A 10 5.36 8.51 7.17
C ALA A 10 4.55 7.27 6.70
N ASN A 11 3.21 7.30 6.77
CA ASN A 11 2.36 6.12 6.55
C ASN A 11 1.41 6.26 5.35
N ILE A 12 1.67 7.20 4.44
CA ILE A 12 0.76 7.54 3.33
C ILE A 12 1.17 6.95 1.97
N ASN A 13 2.28 6.22 1.90
CA ASN A 13 2.86 5.73 0.64
C ASN A 13 1.87 4.92 -0.21
N VAL A 14 1.05 4.06 0.42
CA VAL A 14 0.02 3.28 -0.29
C VAL A 14 -1.02 4.18 -0.93
N ALA A 15 -1.53 5.18 -0.20
CA ALA A 15 -2.52 6.10 -0.74
C ALA A 15 -1.95 7.01 -1.83
N ALA A 16 -0.68 7.42 -1.69
CA ALA A 16 0.02 8.20 -2.72
C ALA A 16 0.19 7.38 -4.01
N LEU A 17 0.64 6.12 -3.90
CA LEU A 17 0.77 5.22 -5.06
C LEU A 17 -0.58 4.95 -5.73
N LEU A 18 -1.62 4.63 -4.97
CA LEU A 18 -2.98 4.44 -5.52
C LEU A 18 -3.51 5.70 -6.22
N SER A 19 -3.15 6.88 -5.71
CA SER A 19 -3.51 8.15 -6.34
C SER A 19 -2.80 8.36 -7.66
N LEU A 20 -1.52 7.97 -7.74
CA LEU A 20 -0.71 8.07 -8.95
C LEU A 20 -1.15 7.05 -10.01
N SER A 21 -1.40 5.82 -9.61
CA SER A 21 -1.78 4.71 -10.50
C SER A 21 -3.27 4.72 -10.88
N GLY A 22 -4.10 5.44 -10.13
CA GLY A 22 -5.56 5.38 -10.24
C GLY A 22 -6.18 6.71 -10.66
N ILE A 23 -7.14 7.17 -9.85
CA ILE A 23 -8.06 8.27 -10.18
C ILE A 23 -7.55 9.66 -9.82
N GLY A 24 -6.28 9.80 -9.45
CA GLY A 24 -5.67 11.05 -9.01
C GLY A 24 -5.89 11.37 -7.52
N SER A 25 -5.01 12.21 -6.96
CA SER A 25 -4.94 12.49 -5.52
C SER A 25 -6.14 13.22 -4.93
N GLU A 26 -6.87 13.98 -5.75
CA GLU A 26 -8.11 14.68 -5.35
C GLU A 26 -9.30 13.72 -5.23
N LYS A 27 -9.35 12.67 -6.06
CA LYS A 27 -10.45 11.71 -6.08
C LYS A 27 -10.21 10.50 -5.18
N THR A 28 -8.95 10.17 -4.89
CA THR A 28 -8.61 9.12 -3.91
C THR A 28 -8.95 9.58 -2.51
N LYS A 29 -9.94 8.96 -1.87
CA LYS A 29 -10.29 9.24 -0.47
C LYS A 29 -9.45 8.37 0.46
N VAL A 30 -9.02 8.96 1.58
CA VAL A 30 -8.19 8.27 2.58
C VAL A 30 -8.82 8.48 3.94
N LYS A 31 -8.97 7.38 4.69
CA LYS A 31 -9.37 7.39 6.09
C LYS A 31 -8.28 6.71 6.89
N ILE A 32 -7.90 7.32 8.00
CA ILE A 32 -6.84 6.82 8.88
C ILE A 32 -7.47 6.58 10.23
N LEU A 33 -7.21 5.39 10.76
CA LEU A 33 -7.75 4.90 12.01
C LEU A 33 -6.58 4.50 12.89
N THR A 34 -6.67 4.83 14.16
CA THR A 34 -5.76 4.33 15.20
C THR A 34 -6.60 3.45 16.10
N ASP A 35 -6.17 2.21 16.25
CA ASP A 35 -6.86 1.18 17.03
C ASP A 35 -5.85 0.65 18.07
N PRO A 36 -6.11 0.80 19.38
CA PRO A 36 -5.20 0.35 20.43
C PRO A 36 -5.20 -1.18 20.60
N ASP A 37 -6.18 -1.89 20.06
CA ASP A 37 -6.36 -3.34 20.23
C ASP A 37 -5.70 -4.16 19.13
N THR A 38 -5.00 -3.51 18.19
CA THR A 38 -4.27 -4.17 17.10
C THR A 38 -2.77 -3.92 17.18
N ASP A 39 -1.98 -4.95 16.89
CA ASP A 39 -0.54 -4.90 16.72
C ASP A 39 -0.10 -4.85 15.24
N LYS A 40 -1.07 -4.74 14.32
CA LYS A 40 -0.83 -4.78 12.87
C LYS A 40 -1.14 -3.46 12.18
N ASN A 41 -0.44 -3.23 11.06
CA ASN A 41 -0.81 -2.20 10.11
C ASN A 41 -1.74 -2.78 9.04
N THR A 42 -2.97 -2.29 9.00
CA THR A 42 -4.01 -2.76 8.08
C THR A 42 -4.28 -1.75 6.99
N HIS A 43 -4.10 -2.17 5.73
CA HIS A 43 -4.53 -1.43 4.56
C HIS A 43 -5.82 -2.03 4.03
N HIS A 44 -6.91 -1.26 4.07
CA HIS A 44 -8.17 -1.61 3.45
C HIS A 44 -8.40 -0.71 2.23
N ILE A 45 -8.48 -1.31 1.05
CA ILE A 45 -8.57 -0.61 -0.23
C ILE A 45 -9.85 -1.04 -0.92
N GLU A 46 -10.69 -0.07 -1.25
CA GLU A 46 -11.89 -0.29 -2.07
C GLU A 46 -11.77 0.48 -3.39
N ALA A 47 -12.07 -0.20 -4.49
CA ALA A 47 -12.12 0.38 -5.81
C ALA A 47 -13.41 -0.03 -6.53
N SER A 48 -14.02 0.90 -7.26
CA SER A 48 -15.24 0.65 -8.02
C SER A 48 -15.25 1.40 -9.35
N GLY A 49 -15.79 0.79 -10.39
CA GLY A 49 -15.94 1.41 -11.70
C GLY A 49 -16.73 0.54 -12.66
N LYS A 50 -16.61 0.80 -13.97
CA LYS A 50 -17.25 -0.02 -15.02
C LYS A 50 -16.84 -1.49 -14.96
N PHE A 51 -15.68 -1.79 -14.38
CA PHE A 51 -15.16 -3.13 -14.15
C PHE A 51 -15.82 -3.87 -12.97
N GLY A 52 -16.69 -3.21 -12.20
CA GLY A 52 -17.28 -3.76 -10.97
C GLY A 52 -16.69 -3.16 -9.71
N LYS A 53 -16.66 -3.93 -8.62
CA LYS A 53 -16.11 -3.56 -7.31
C LYS A 53 -15.00 -4.53 -6.92
N MET A 54 -13.95 -4.00 -6.31
CA MET A 54 -12.82 -4.74 -5.79
C MET A 54 -12.48 -4.24 -4.40
N THR A 55 -12.19 -5.16 -3.49
CA THR A 55 -11.79 -4.86 -2.12
C THR A 55 -10.56 -5.69 -1.77
N PHE A 56 -9.54 -5.03 -1.23
CA PHE A 56 -8.35 -5.68 -0.69
C PHE A 56 -8.18 -5.32 0.77
N THR A 57 -7.85 -6.32 1.58
CA THR A 57 -7.41 -6.11 2.96
C THR A 57 -6.04 -6.75 3.10
N ILE A 58 -5.06 -5.95 3.51
CA ILE A 58 -3.69 -6.41 3.77
C ILE A 58 -3.36 -6.07 5.20
N GLU A 59 -3.15 -7.08 6.02
CA GLU A 59 -2.66 -6.95 7.39
C GLU A 59 -1.17 -7.28 7.43
N ASN A 60 -0.36 -6.32 7.88
CA ASN A 60 1.08 -6.50 8.00
C ASN A 60 1.51 -6.41 9.45
N PHE A 61 2.41 -7.31 9.84
CA PHE A 61 3.26 -7.07 11.00
C PHE A 61 4.32 -6.02 10.63
N PRO A 62 4.64 -5.09 11.54
CA PRO A 62 5.81 -4.24 11.42
C PRO A 62 7.07 -5.08 11.20
N ASP A 63 8.02 -4.59 10.40
CA ASP A 63 9.31 -5.27 10.27
C ASP A 63 10.06 -5.26 11.61
N PRO A 64 10.62 -6.40 12.07
CA PRO A 64 11.29 -6.48 13.36
C PRO A 64 12.55 -5.60 13.45
N ASN A 65 13.20 -5.29 12.32
CA ASN A 65 14.39 -4.43 12.27
C ASN A 65 14.04 -2.96 11.99
N ASN A 66 12.88 -2.69 11.36
CA ASN A 66 12.37 -1.34 11.15
C ASN A 66 10.84 -1.28 11.33
N PRO A 67 10.36 -1.04 12.56
CA PRO A 67 8.93 -1.00 12.85
C PRO A 67 8.14 0.09 12.10
N LYS A 68 8.83 1.05 11.45
CA LYS A 68 8.21 2.08 10.63
C LYS A 68 7.84 1.60 9.22
N THR A 69 8.20 0.37 8.84
CA THR A 69 7.88 -0.20 7.54
C THR A 69 7.29 -1.60 7.66
N SER A 70 6.48 -1.98 6.68
CA SER A 70 6.01 -3.36 6.51
C SER A 70 7.08 -4.19 5.81
N ARG A 71 7.29 -5.43 6.27
CA ARG A 71 8.22 -6.38 5.61
C ARG A 71 7.85 -6.65 4.15
N LEU A 72 6.56 -6.63 3.81
CA LEU A 72 6.10 -6.78 2.42
C LEU A 72 6.66 -5.71 1.48
N ALA A 73 6.89 -4.47 1.94
CA ALA A 73 7.45 -3.41 1.10
C ALA A 73 8.90 -3.74 0.69
N ILE A 74 9.69 -4.29 1.61
CA ILE A 74 11.07 -4.73 1.35
C ILE A 74 11.06 -5.87 0.34
N LEU A 75 10.19 -6.87 0.55
CA LEU A 75 10.07 -8.02 -0.35
C LEU A 75 9.61 -7.59 -1.75
N SER A 76 8.71 -6.61 -1.85
CA SER A 76 8.26 -6.05 -3.13
C SER A 76 9.41 -5.38 -3.91
N ALA A 77 10.30 -4.66 -3.21
CA ALA A 77 11.48 -4.07 -3.84
C ALA A 77 12.47 -5.14 -4.34
N ILE A 78 12.70 -6.20 -3.55
CA ILE A 78 13.55 -7.33 -3.96
C ILE A 78 12.96 -8.01 -5.19
N GLU A 79 11.65 -8.27 -5.20
CA GLU A 79 10.99 -8.92 -6.34
C GLU A 79 11.04 -8.04 -7.60
N THR A 80 10.90 -6.73 -7.43
CA THR A 80 11.10 -5.77 -8.53
C THR A 80 12.50 -5.89 -9.13
N LEU A 81 13.55 -6.05 -8.32
CA LEU A 81 14.91 -6.25 -8.82
C LEU A 81 15.07 -7.61 -9.52
N ARG A 82 14.54 -8.70 -8.95
CA ARG A 82 14.58 -10.03 -9.58
C ARG A 82 13.99 -10.02 -10.97
N LYS A 83 12.83 -9.37 -11.14
CA LYS A 83 12.16 -9.22 -12.43
C LYS A 83 13.07 -8.61 -13.52
N TYR A 84 14.02 -7.75 -13.17
CA TYR A 84 14.93 -7.12 -14.15
C TYR A 84 16.31 -7.81 -14.22
N CYS A 85 16.63 -8.68 -13.27
CA CYS A 85 17.96 -9.30 -13.14
C CYS A 85 17.97 -10.82 -13.34
N SER A 86 16.81 -11.43 -13.57
CA SER A 86 16.62 -12.89 -13.67
C SER A 86 15.71 -13.24 -14.84
N ASP A 87 15.94 -14.40 -15.46
CA ASP A 87 15.08 -15.00 -16.51
C ASP A 87 14.05 -15.98 -15.93
N GLU A 88 13.78 -15.91 -14.63
CA GLU A 88 12.78 -16.73 -13.93
C GLU A 88 11.34 -16.34 -14.30
N ILE A 89 10.38 -17.21 -13.91
CA ILE A 89 8.95 -16.99 -14.14
C ILE A 89 8.49 -15.73 -13.39
N GLN A 90 7.94 -14.77 -14.14
CA GLN A 90 7.32 -13.57 -13.60
C GLN A 90 5.81 -13.78 -13.37
N ILE A 91 5.33 -13.43 -12.19
CA ILE A 91 3.90 -13.37 -11.88
C ILE A 91 3.49 -11.92 -11.63
N GLY A 92 2.46 -11.45 -12.33
CA GLY A 92 2.02 -10.05 -12.27
C GLY A 92 2.82 -9.12 -13.18
N THR A 93 2.53 -7.82 -13.11
CA THR A 93 2.98 -6.82 -14.11
C THR A 93 4.25 -6.07 -13.76
#